data_AF-A0AAE9BGC2-F1
#
_entry.id   AF-A0AAE9BGC2-F1
#
_cell.length_a   1.000
_cell.length_b   1.000
_cell.length_c   1.000
_cell.angle_alpha   90.00
_cell.angle_beta   90.00
_cell.angle_gamma   90.00
#
_symmetry.space_group_name_H-M   'P 1'
#
loop_
_entity.id
_entity.type
_entity.pdbx_description
1 polymer ?
#
loop_
_entity_poly.entity_id
_entity_poly.type
_entity_poly.pdbx_seq_one_letter_code
_entity_poly.pdbx_strand_id
1 'polypeptide(L)'
;MQFDKPIFDIFNSIAFIIIGMLALLVAKSISNIKEIGFAVLITFMMLWLIIPEFGSSVLWISGSMNYLWMSIIYTAFILVSMREDRPRAFKLFLYLILSFLAGATNENSGPASALIVVMLAGYEYMVNRR
;
A
#
# COMPACT_ATOMS: atom_id res chain seq x y z
N MET A 1 -1.46 -15.92 -25.09
CA MET A 1 -0.33 -14.98 -25.28
C MET A 1 0.14 -14.58 -23.90
N GLN A 2 1.19 -15.22 -23.37
CA GLN A 2 1.88 -14.68 -22.21
C GLN A 2 2.70 -13.49 -22.70
N PHE A 3 2.63 -12.37 -21.99
CA PHE A 3 3.51 -11.23 -22.19
C PHE A 3 4.97 -11.69 -22.21
N ASP A 4 5.83 -10.93 -22.88
CA ASP A 4 7.26 -11.24 -22.89
C ASP A 4 7.77 -11.25 -21.44
N LYS A 5 8.21 -12.42 -20.98
CA LYS A 5 8.51 -12.66 -19.57
C LYS A 5 9.50 -11.64 -18.98
N PRO A 6 10.57 -11.23 -19.69
CA PRO A 6 11.48 -10.20 -19.19
C PRO A 6 10.81 -8.83 -18.99
N ILE A 7 9.88 -8.47 -19.87
CA ILE A 7 9.14 -7.20 -19.76
C ILE A 7 8.28 -7.22 -18.50
N PHE A 8 7.54 -8.30 -18.30
CA PHE A 8 6.75 -8.50 -17.08
C PHE A 8 7.64 -8.43 -15.82
N ASP A 9 8.77 -9.14 -15.80
CA ASP A 9 9.66 -9.18 -14.64
C ASP A 9 10.21 -7.79 -14.28
N ILE A 10 10.52 -6.95 -15.27
CA ILE A 10 10.96 -5.55 -15.04
C ILE A 10 9.86 -4.73 -14.37
N PHE A 11 8.65 -4.69 -14.95
CA PHE A 11 7.54 -3.92 -14.39
C PHE A 11 7.10 -4.45 -13.03
N ASN A 12 7.11 -5.76 -12.86
CA ASN A 12 6.74 -6.40 -11.61
C ASN A 12 7.77 -6.12 -10.50
N SER A 13 9.06 -6.05 -10.84
CA SER A 13 10.11 -5.61 -9.90
C SER A 13 9.92 -4.15 -9.49
N ILE A 14 9.57 -3.27 -10.42
CA ILE A 14 9.24 -1.86 -10.12
C ILE A 14 8.04 -1.79 -9.17
N ALA A 15 6.98 -2.56 -9.44
CA ALA A 15 5.80 -2.64 -8.57
C ALA A 15 6.17 -3.09 -7.14
N PHE A 16 7.04 -4.10 -7.02
CA PHE A 16 7.53 -4.58 -5.73
C PHE A 16 8.33 -3.52 -4.96
N ILE A 17 9.19 -2.76 -5.64
CA ILE A 17 9.91 -1.64 -5.04
C ILE A 17 8.92 -0.56 -4.56
N ILE A 18 7.91 -0.21 -5.37
CA ILE A 18 6.90 0.78 -5.00
C ILE A 18 6.18 0.36 -3.71
N ILE A 19 5.83 -0.92 -3.57
CA ILE A 19 5.21 -1.44 -2.33
C ILE A 19 6.13 -1.32 -1.12
N GLY A 20 7.41 -1.68 -1.25
CA GLY A 20 8.38 -1.47 -0.18
C GLY A 20 8.48 -0.01 0.24
N MET A 21 8.48 0.91 -0.72
CA MET A 21 8.52 2.34 -0.44
C MET A 21 7.24 2.84 0.23
N LEU A 22 6.06 2.43 -0.26
CA LEU A 22 4.77 2.80 0.34
C LEU A 22 4.64 2.28 1.77
N ALA A 23 5.03 1.01 2.00
CA ALA A 23 5.04 0.43 3.34
C ALA A 23 5.96 1.20 4.30
N LEU A 24 7.15 1.61 3.83
CA LEU A 24 8.07 2.43 4.61
C LEU A 24 7.49 3.83 4.90
N LEU A 25 6.78 4.44 3.96
CA LEU A 25 6.12 5.73 4.18
C LEU A 25 5.00 5.63 5.22
N VAL A 26 4.18 4.56 5.16
CA VAL A 26 3.19 4.26 6.19
C VAL A 26 3.89 4.10 7.55
N ALA A 27 4.95 3.30 7.63
CA ALA A 27 5.70 3.11 8.87
C ALA A 27 6.27 4.43 9.42
N LYS A 28 6.82 5.30 8.57
CA LYS A 28 7.32 6.63 8.95
C LYS A 28 6.23 7.57 9.44
N SER A 29 5.01 7.44 8.94
CA SER A 29 3.89 8.29 9.36
C SER A 29 3.35 7.95 10.75
N ILE A 30 3.58 6.73 11.25
CA ILE A 30 3.17 6.28 12.59
C ILE A 30 4.33 6.17 13.59
N SER A 31 5.58 6.23 13.15
CA SER A 31 6.75 5.97 13.98
C SER A 31 7.93 6.87 13.63
N ASN A 32 8.70 7.26 14.65
CA ASN A 32 9.89 8.09 14.47
C ASN A 32 11.10 7.24 14.04
N ILE A 33 11.16 6.90 12.76
CA ILE A 33 12.24 6.11 12.17
C ILE A 33 13.48 6.98 11.94
N LYS A 34 14.52 6.77 12.75
CA LYS A 34 15.81 7.49 12.66
C LYS A 34 16.76 6.91 11.61
N GLU A 35 16.88 5.58 11.58
CA GLU A 35 17.81 4.86 10.70
C GLU A 35 17.13 4.36 9.42
N ILE A 36 17.13 5.18 8.37
CA ILE A 36 16.40 4.90 7.13
C ILE A 36 16.94 3.66 6.40
N GLY A 37 18.27 3.48 6.34
CA GLY A 37 18.87 2.34 5.63
C GLY A 37 18.46 1.00 6.23
N PHE A 38 18.50 0.89 7.56
CA PHE A 38 18.07 -0.31 8.26
C PHE A 38 16.55 -0.54 8.14
N ALA A 39 15.75 0.53 8.18
CA ALA A 39 14.30 0.43 7.98
C ALA A 39 13.93 -0.06 6.57
N VAL A 40 14.65 0.36 5.53
CA VAL A 40 14.47 -0.16 4.16
C VAL A 40 14.75 -1.66 4.13
N LEU A 41 15.89 -2.09 4.67
CA LEU A 41 16.26 -3.51 4.72
C LEU A 41 15.19 -4.36 5.43
N ILE A 42 14.75 -3.94 6.62
CA ILE A 42 13.69 -4.63 7.36
C ILE A 42 12.40 -4.66 6.55
N THR A 43 12.01 -3.55 5.90
CA THR A 43 10.76 -3.48 5.14
C THR A 43 10.75 -4.54 4.03
N PHE A 44 11.81 -4.63 3.24
CA PHE A 44 11.90 -5.63 2.16
C PHE A 44 12.04 -7.07 2.69
N MET A 45 12.72 -7.28 3.81
CA MET A 45 12.76 -8.59 4.49
C MET A 45 11.37 -9.01 4.98
N MET A 46 10.61 -8.09 5.58
CA MET A 46 9.24 -8.35 6.04
C MET A 46 8.30 -8.64 4.87
N LEU A 47 8.41 -7.90 3.76
CA LEU A 47 7.62 -8.21 2.56
C LEU A 47 7.92 -9.62 2.04
N TRP A 48 9.18 -10.03 2.00
CA TRP A 48 9.54 -11.39 1.60
C TRP A 48 8.97 -12.45 2.56
N LEU A 49 9.05 -12.22 3.88
CA LEU A 49 8.70 -13.22 4.89
C LEU A 49 7.19 -13.32 5.18
N ILE A 50 6.46 -12.21 5.08
CA ILE A 50 5.06 -12.12 5.51
C ILE A 50 4.09 -12.36 4.35
N ILE A 51 4.47 -12.02 3.11
CA ILE A 51 3.56 -12.20 1.97
C ILE A 51 3.30 -13.70 1.77
N PRO A 52 2.04 -14.16 1.90
CA PRO A 52 1.71 -15.56 1.72
C PRO A 52 1.91 -15.97 0.26
N GLU A 53 2.44 -17.18 0.08
CA GLU A 53 2.72 -17.77 -1.22
C GLU A 53 3.47 -16.80 -2.17
N PHE A 54 4.59 -16.23 -1.72
CA PHE A 54 5.34 -15.21 -2.47
C PHE A 54 5.53 -15.54 -3.97
N GLY A 55 5.80 -16.80 -4.30
CA GLY A 55 5.94 -17.24 -5.70
C GLY A 55 4.67 -17.04 -6.53
N SER A 56 3.50 -17.42 -6.02
CA SER A 56 2.22 -17.25 -6.74
C SER A 56 1.73 -15.80 -6.66
N SER A 57 1.80 -15.18 -5.49
CA SER A 57 1.25 -13.84 -5.22
C SER A 57 2.08 -12.69 -5.79
N VAL A 58 3.40 -12.85 -5.90
CA VAL A 58 4.32 -11.78 -6.33
C VAL A 58 4.99 -12.10 -7.66
N LEU A 59 5.45 -13.33 -7.90
CA LEU A 59 6.24 -13.66 -9.09
C LEU A 59 5.39 -14.11 -10.29
N TRP A 60 4.21 -14.69 -10.07
CA TRP A 60 3.34 -15.15 -11.14
C TRP A 60 2.42 -14.02 -11.62
N ILE A 61 2.30 -13.82 -12.94
CA ILE A 61 1.50 -12.74 -13.53
C ILE A 61 0.06 -12.64 -12.99
N SER A 62 -0.67 -13.76 -12.88
CA SER A 62 -2.06 -13.73 -12.41
C SER A 62 -2.16 -13.32 -10.94
N GLY A 63 -1.28 -13.85 -10.10
CA GLY A 63 -1.25 -13.48 -8.68
C GLY A 63 -0.71 -12.08 -8.46
N SER A 64 0.34 -11.67 -9.17
CA SER A 64 0.93 -10.34 -9.00
C SER A 64 -0.02 -9.23 -9.44
N MET A 65 -0.75 -9.42 -10.54
CA MET A 65 -1.79 -8.46 -10.94
C MET A 65 -2.91 -8.36 -9.92
N ASN A 66 -3.25 -9.46 -9.24
CA ASN A 66 -4.34 -9.51 -8.27
C ASN A 66 -3.94 -8.97 -6.87
N TYR A 67 -2.70 -9.24 -6.45
CA TYR A 67 -2.24 -8.92 -5.10
C TYR A 67 -1.20 -7.80 -5.10
N LEU A 68 -0.06 -7.99 -5.76
CA LEU A 68 1.03 -7.02 -5.73
C LEU A 68 0.62 -5.66 -6.32
N TRP A 69 0.07 -5.63 -7.52
CA TRP A 69 -0.27 -4.39 -8.21
C TRP A 69 -1.45 -3.68 -7.56
N MET A 70 -2.47 -4.44 -7.16
CA MET A 70 -3.60 -3.90 -6.39
C MET A 70 -3.15 -3.34 -5.04
N SER A 71 -2.12 -3.92 -4.42
CA SER A 71 -1.58 -3.42 -3.16
C SER A 71 -1.01 -2.02 -3.24
N ILE A 72 -0.60 -1.58 -4.43
CA ILE A 72 -0.09 -0.22 -4.61
C ILE A 72 -1.24 0.76 -4.40
N ILE A 73 -2.39 0.44 -4.96
CA ILE A 73 -3.60 1.26 -4.91
C ILE A 73 -4.10 1.36 -3.48
N TYR A 74 -4.36 0.24 -2.82
CA TYR A 74 -4.96 0.29 -1.47
C TYR A 74 -3.97 0.80 -0.40
N THR A 75 -2.67 0.57 -0.56
CA THR A 75 -1.66 1.14 0.37
C THR A 75 -1.50 2.64 0.17
N ALA A 76 -1.52 3.12 -1.08
CA ALA A 76 -1.52 4.55 -1.37
C ALA A 76 -2.79 5.24 -0.85
N PHE A 77 -3.95 4.58 -0.99
CA PHE A 77 -5.21 5.06 -0.40
C PHE A 77 -5.10 5.21 1.13
N ILE A 78 -4.59 4.20 1.83
CA ILE A 78 -4.35 4.27 3.27
C ILE A 78 -3.42 5.45 3.58
N LEU A 79 -2.27 5.56 2.91
CA LEU A 79 -1.28 6.62 3.16
C LEU A 79 -1.86 8.03 2.96
N VAL A 80 -2.65 8.25 1.90
CA VAL A 80 -3.31 9.55 1.65
C VAL A 80 -4.40 9.84 2.69
N SER A 81 -5.01 8.80 3.25
CA SER A 81 -6.00 8.93 4.33
C SER A 81 -5.40 9.27 5.68
N MET A 82 -4.08 9.13 5.85
CA MET A 82 -3.39 9.49 7.08
C MET A 82 -3.30 11.01 7.23
N ARG A 83 -3.44 11.45 8.49
CA ARG A 83 -3.77 12.82 8.89
C ARG A 83 -2.99 13.93 8.19
N GLU A 84 -3.75 14.94 7.78
CA GLU A 84 -3.32 16.33 7.62
C GLU A 84 -4.48 17.21 8.10
N ASP A 85 -4.24 18.17 8.99
CA ASP A 85 -5.32 19.00 9.56
C ASP A 85 -6.06 19.83 8.50
N ARG A 86 -5.42 20.10 7.35
CA ARG A 86 -6.01 20.80 6.19
C ARG A 86 -5.50 20.19 4.89
N PRO A 87 -6.15 19.15 4.33
CA PRO A 87 -5.72 18.56 3.08
C PRO A 87 -5.89 19.56 1.93
N ARG A 88 -4.87 19.66 1.07
CA ARG A 88 -4.95 20.46 -0.16
C ARG A 88 -5.96 19.83 -1.12
N ALA A 89 -6.56 20.65 -2.00
CA ALA A 89 -7.51 20.18 -3.01
C ALA A 89 -6.98 19.00 -3.85
N PHE A 90 -5.68 19.02 -4.19
CA PHE A 90 -5.03 17.92 -4.90
C PHE A 90 -5.02 16.60 -4.09
N LYS A 91 -4.81 16.66 -2.78
CA LYS A 91 -4.83 15.47 -1.92
C LYS A 91 -6.25 14.91 -1.79
N LEU A 92 -7.26 15.79 -1.70
CA LEU A 92 -8.67 15.38 -1.72
C LEU A 92 -9.05 14.70 -3.04
N PHE A 93 -8.59 15.26 -4.17
CA PHE A 93 -8.77 14.64 -5.49
C PHE A 93 -8.11 13.25 -5.56
N LEU A 94 -6.87 13.12 -5.11
CA LEU A 94 -6.19 11.83 -5.02
C LEU A 94 -6.92 10.85 -4.10
N TYR A 95 -7.42 11.31 -2.95
CA TYR A 95 -8.21 10.48 -2.04
C TYR A 95 -9.46 9.92 -2.72
N LEU A 96 -10.21 10.75 -3.45
CA LEU A 96 -11.42 10.30 -4.16
C LEU A 96 -11.10 9.28 -5.24
N ILE A 97 -10.05 9.49 -6.02
CA ILE A 97 -9.63 8.53 -7.05
C ILE A 97 -9.15 7.23 -6.41
N LEU A 98 -8.26 7.31 -5.42
CA LEU A 98 -7.66 6.13 -4.80
C LEU A 98 -8.67 5.33 -3.98
N SER A 99 -9.63 5.96 -3.32
CA SER A 99 -10.71 5.27 -2.60
C SER A 99 -11.62 4.48 -3.55
N PHE A 100 -12.00 5.08 -4.68
CA PHE A 100 -12.77 4.39 -5.71
C PHE A 100 -12.00 3.20 -6.29
N LEU A 101 -10.73 3.41 -6.68
CA LEU A 101 -9.88 2.36 -7.23
C LEU A 101 -9.61 1.25 -6.21
N ALA A 102 -9.37 1.59 -4.93
CA ALA A 102 -9.17 0.62 -3.85
C ALA A 102 -10.40 -0.29 -3.69
N GLY A 103 -11.59 0.28 -3.74
CA GLY A 103 -12.86 -0.48 -3.73
C GLY A 103 -13.05 -1.38 -4.95
N ALA A 104 -12.44 -1.04 -6.08
CA ALA A 104 -12.48 -1.83 -7.32
C ALA A 104 -11.34 -2.85 -7.46
N THR A 105 -10.51 -3.05 -6.43
CA THR A 105 -9.45 -4.06 -6.42
C THR A 105 -9.98 -5.45 -6.06
N ASN A 106 -9.20 -6.27 -5.36
CA ASN A 106 -9.57 -7.60 -4.93
C ASN A 106 -10.74 -7.54 -3.92
N GLU A 107 -11.66 -8.50 -4.04
CA GLU A 107 -12.84 -8.72 -3.18
C GLU A 107 -12.55 -8.67 -1.67
N ASN A 108 -11.34 -9.07 -1.26
CA ASN A 108 -10.92 -9.07 0.14
C ASN A 108 -10.21 -7.77 0.54
N SER A 109 -9.34 -7.24 -0.33
CA SER A 109 -8.45 -6.12 0.00
C SER A 109 -9.16 -4.77 -0.02
N GLY A 110 -10.15 -4.57 -0.90
CA GLY A 110 -10.95 -3.36 -0.95
C GLY A 110 -11.63 -3.07 0.39
N PRO A 111 -12.51 -3.97 0.89
CA PRO A 111 -13.16 -3.82 2.19
C PRO A 111 -12.17 -3.69 3.37
N ALA A 112 -11.07 -4.45 3.35
CA ALA A 112 -10.04 -4.36 4.38
C ALA A 112 -9.40 -2.97 4.45
N SER A 113 -9.06 -2.38 3.30
CA SER A 113 -8.47 -1.04 3.25
C SER A 113 -9.45 0.05 3.71
N ALA A 114 -10.73 -0.06 3.34
CA ALA A 114 -11.78 0.83 3.83
C ALA A 114 -11.94 0.73 5.35
N LEU A 115 -11.92 -0.49 5.90
CA LEU A 115 -11.99 -0.72 7.34
C LEU A 115 -10.81 -0.08 8.07
N ILE A 116 -9.59 -0.22 7.55
CA ILE A 116 -8.40 0.44 8.12
C ILE A 116 -8.58 1.95 8.17
N VAL A 117 -9.05 2.58 7.09
CA VAL A 117 -9.26 4.03 7.04
C VAL A 117 -10.34 4.48 8.02
N VAL A 118 -11.44 3.73 8.16
CA VAL A 118 -12.47 4.00 9.17
C VAL A 118 -11.91 3.89 10.59
N MET A 119 -11.09 2.88 10.87
CA MET A 119 -10.43 2.72 12.17
C MET A 119 -9.46 3.86 12.47
N LEU A 120 -8.68 4.32 11.49
CA LEU A 120 -7.79 5.47 11.62
C LEU A 120 -8.57 6.74 11.95
N ALA A 121 -9.65 7.02 11.21
CA ALA A 121 -10.52 8.17 11.47
C ALA A 121 -11.16 8.10 12.86
N GLY A 122 -11.62 6.92 13.29
CA GLY A 122 -12.17 6.69 14.63
C GLY A 122 -11.12 6.90 15.73
N TYR A 123 -9.90 6.40 15.54
CA TYR A 123 -8.79 6.62 16.46
C TYR A 123 -8.45 8.11 16.59
N GLU A 124 -8.33 8.83 15.48
CA GLU A 124 -8.07 10.27 15.49
C GLU A 124 -9.18 11.06 16.18
N TYR A 125 -10.44 10.70 15.95
CA TYR A 125 -11.58 11.32 16.62
C TYR A 125 -11.53 11.14 18.14
N MET A 126 -11.15 9.94 18.61
CA MET A 126 -11.01 9.66 20.05
C MET A 126 -9.83 10.41 20.68
N VAL A 127 -8.70 10.53 19.98
CA VAL A 127 -7.51 11.24 20.47
C VAL A 127 -7.75 12.75 20.52
N ASN A 128 -8.34 13.36 19.48
CA ASN A 128 -8.57 14.80 19.41
C ASN A 128 -9.73 15.30 20.30
N ARG A 129 -10.54 14.39 20.87
CA ARG A 129 -11.57 14.72 21.86
C ARG A 129 -11.04 14.85 23.29
N ARG A 130 -9.80 14.43 23.55
CA ARG A 130 -9.10 14.63 24.83
C ARG A 130 -8.30 15.93 24.79
#